data_AF-A0A1Q5RK04-F1
#
_entry.id   AF-A0A1Q5RK04-F1
#
_cell.length_a   1.000
_cell.length_b   1.000
_cell.length_c   1.000
_cell.angle_alpha   90.00
_cell.angle_beta   90.00
_cell.angle_gamma   90.00
#
_symmetry.space_group_name_H-M   'P 1'
#
loop_
_entity.id
_entity.type
_entity.pdbx_description
1 polymer ?
#
loop_
_entity_poly.entity_id
_entity_poly.type
_entity_poly.pdbx_seq_one_letter_code
_entity_poly.pdbx_strand_id
1 'polypeptide(L)'
;MDKAKLSIAAKMEDPASAEFSDMKRAIRLNTFGRAVDTICGHVKGKNASGEVTGERPFLYLVKDDDAYVVDGKPDSAAAIAYRNICK
;
A
#
# COMPACT_ATOMS: atom_id res chain seq x y z
N MET A 1 11.61 -7.22 1.42
CA MET A 1 10.43 -6.33 1.52
C MET A 1 10.79 -4.90 1.09
N ASP A 2 12.07 -4.62 0.83
CA ASP A 2 12.60 -3.25 0.72
C ASP A 2 12.10 -2.53 -0.52
N LYS A 3 11.97 -3.23 -1.65
CA LYS A 3 11.39 -2.67 -2.87
C LYS A 3 9.96 -2.17 -2.64
N ALA A 4 9.12 -2.96 -1.97
CA ALA A 4 7.77 -2.56 -1.61
C ALA A 4 7.78 -1.31 -0.71
N LYS A 5 8.65 -1.27 0.32
CA LYS A 5 8.77 -0.08 1.19
C LYS A 5 9.17 1.16 0.39
N LEU A 6 10.15 1.06 -0.50
CA LEU A 6 10.60 2.17 -1.34
C LEU A 6 9.48 2.67 -2.27
N SER A 7 8.82 1.76 -2.98
CA SER A 7 7.74 2.12 -3.91
C SER A 7 6.52 2.74 -3.21
N ILE A 8 6.21 2.28 -2.00
CA ILE A 8 5.12 2.84 -1.20
C ILE A 8 5.51 4.20 -0.59
N ALA A 9 6.73 4.30 -0.03
CA ALA A 9 7.25 5.55 0.50
C ALA A 9 7.29 6.66 -0.57
N ALA A 10 7.67 6.33 -1.81
CA ALA A 10 7.66 7.26 -2.93
C ALA A 10 6.28 7.83 -3.29
N LYS A 11 5.18 7.21 -2.81
CA LYS A 11 3.81 7.71 -2.96
C LYS A 11 3.33 8.56 -1.76
N MET A 12 4.15 8.67 -0.72
CA MET A 12 3.89 9.54 0.43
C MET A 12 4.39 10.96 0.14
N GLU A 13 3.85 11.94 0.86
CA GLU A 13 4.22 13.35 0.71
C GLU A 13 5.66 13.60 1.16
N ASP A 14 6.06 13.04 2.31
CA ASP A 14 7.45 12.91 2.73
C ASP A 14 7.86 11.42 2.73
N PRO A 15 8.53 10.93 1.68
CA PRO A 15 8.99 9.54 1.60
C PRO A 15 9.92 9.11 2.73
N ALA A 16 10.76 10.01 3.25
CA ALA A 16 11.74 9.68 4.30
C ALA A 16 11.08 9.44 5.66
N SER A 17 9.87 9.98 5.85
CA SER A 17 9.07 9.81 7.06
C SER A 17 8.24 8.53 7.11
N ALA A 18 8.24 7.71 6.05
CA ALA A 18 7.35 6.58 5.92
C ALA A 18 7.62 5.47 6.97
N GLU A 19 6.63 5.21 7.82
CA GLU A 19 6.61 4.13 8.79
C GLU A 19 5.60 3.07 8.36
N PHE A 20 6.00 1.80 8.44
CA PHE A 20 5.23 0.66 7.96
C PHE A 20 4.82 -0.28 9.09
N SER A 21 3.58 -0.74 9.05
CA SER A 21 2.96 -1.67 10.00
C SER A 21 2.25 -2.80 9.25
N ASP A 22 2.03 -3.93 9.94
CA ASP A 22 1.25 -5.09 9.48
C ASP A 22 1.60 -5.64 8.08
N MET A 23 2.87 -5.47 7.66
CA MET A 23 3.32 -5.93 6.35
C MET A 23 3.27 -7.44 6.24
N LYS A 24 2.38 -7.96 5.39
CA LYS A 24 2.25 -9.39 5.10
C LYS A 24 2.34 -9.66 3.61
N ARG A 25 3.31 -10.51 3.22
CA ARG A 25 3.42 -11.05 1.86
C ARG A 25 2.58 -12.33 1.75
N ALA A 26 1.79 -12.44 0.70
CA ALA A 26 1.03 -13.65 0.39
C ALA A 26 0.68 -13.71 -1.10
N ILE A 27 0.50 -14.94 -1.60
CA ILE A 27 -0.21 -15.16 -2.86
C ILE A 27 -1.70 -15.01 -2.59
N ARG A 28 -2.35 -14.08 -3.28
CA ARG A 28 -3.77 -13.75 -3.12
C ARG A 28 -4.47 -13.77 -4.48
N LEU A 29 -5.79 -13.91 -4.51
CA LEU A 29 -6.56 -13.79 -5.75
C LEU A 29 -6.93 -12.33 -5.97
N ASN A 30 -6.68 -11.81 -7.17
CA ASN A 30 -7.17 -10.49 -7.57
C ASN A 30 -8.66 -10.52 -7.93
N THR A 31 -9.23 -9.36 -8.28
CA THR A 31 -10.65 -9.21 -8.67
C THR A 31 -11.06 -10.09 -9.86
N PHE A 32 -10.11 -10.57 -10.67
CA PHE A 32 -10.34 -11.47 -11.80
C PHE A 32 -10.09 -12.95 -11.46
N GLY A 33 -9.90 -13.30 -10.18
CA GLY A 33 -9.63 -14.67 -9.75
C GLY A 33 -8.22 -15.17 -10.09
N ARG A 34 -7.28 -14.27 -10.44
CA ARG A 34 -5.90 -14.64 -10.78
C ARG A 34 -5.00 -14.56 -9.56
N ALA A 35 -4.14 -15.55 -9.38
CA ALA A 35 -3.14 -15.57 -8.32
C ALA A 35 -2.07 -14.48 -8.56
N VAL A 36 -1.92 -13.60 -7.59
CA VAL A 36 -0.95 -12.49 -7.58
C VAL A 36 -0.13 -12.55 -6.31
N ASP A 37 1.19 -12.37 -6.44
CA ASP A 37 2.10 -12.23 -5.29
C ASP A 37 2.05 -10.78 -4.81
N THR A 38 1.66 -10.60 -3.57
CA THR A 38 1.28 -9.29 -3.05
C THR A 38 1.81 -9.06 -1.64
N ILE A 39 2.08 -7.81 -1.32
CA ILE A 39 2.39 -7.35 0.03
C ILE A 39 1.33 -6.34 0.42
N CYS A 40 0.61 -6.62 1.51
CA CYS A 40 -0.39 -5.74 2.08
C CYS A 40 0.10 -5.26 3.44
N GLY A 41 -0.32 -4.07 3.86
CA GLY A 41 -0.05 -3.55 5.20
C GLY A 41 -0.57 -2.14 5.35
N HIS A 42 -0.02 -1.42 6.31
CA HIS A 42 -0.34 -0.03 6.58
C HIS A 42 0.90 0.85 6.53
N VAL A 43 0.70 2.11 6.15
CA VAL A 43 1.73 3.13 6.09
C VAL A 43 1.22 4.44 6.69
N LYS A 44 2.07 5.11 7.45
CA LYS A 44 1.88 6.49 7.89
C LYS A 44 3.17 7.26 7.59
N GLY A 45 3.09 8.58 7.52
CA GLY A 45 4.24 9.44 7.31
C GLY A 45 3.94 10.83 7.86
N LYS A 46 4.63 11.83 7.33
CA LYS A 46 4.41 13.24 7.62
C LYS A 46 3.91 13.98 6.37
N ASN A 47 3.14 15.03 6.58
CA ASN A 47 2.79 16.01 5.54
C ASN A 47 3.88 17.10 5.44
N ALA A 48 3.72 18.06 4.51
CA ALA A 48 4.65 19.18 4.34
C ALA A 48 4.84 20.06 5.58
N SER A 49 3.86 20.07 6.50
CA SER A 49 3.94 20.79 7.78
C SER A 49 4.64 19.98 8.88
N GLY A 50 5.08 18.76 8.59
CA GLY A 50 5.71 17.85 9.54
C GLY A 50 4.74 17.11 10.47
N GLU A 51 3.44 17.26 10.27
CA GLU A 51 2.41 16.57 11.06
C GLU A 51 2.25 15.13 10.58
N VAL A 52 2.03 14.21 11.52
CA VAL A 52 1.83 12.80 11.22
C VAL A 52 0.50 12.60 10.49
N THR A 53 0.55 12.00 9.30
CA THR A 53 -0.63 11.60 8.56
C THR A 53 -1.32 10.42 9.23
N GLY A 54 -2.65 10.32 9.10
CA GLY A 54 -3.37 9.12 9.48
C GLY A 54 -2.81 7.86 8.79
N GLU A 55 -2.92 6.73 9.48
CA GLU A 55 -2.51 5.42 8.96
C GLU A 55 -3.37 5.02 7.76
N ARG A 56 -2.73 4.62 6.66
CA ARG A 56 -3.36 4.29 5.38
C ARG A 56 -3.03 2.87 4.96
N PRO A 57 -4.03 2.07 4.55
CA PRO A 57 -3.78 0.78 3.93
C PRO A 57 -2.99 0.91 2.63
N PHE A 58 -2.15 -0.09 2.36
CA PHE A 58 -1.39 -0.16 1.11
C PHE A 58 -1.36 -1.59 0.53
N LEU A 59 -1.20 -1.67 -0.79
CA LEU A 59 -0.99 -2.89 -1.55
C LEU A 59 0.20 -2.72 -2.49
N TYR A 60 1.07 -3.72 -2.55
CA TYR A 60 2.15 -3.82 -3.53
C TYR A 60 2.05 -5.13 -4.32
N LEU A 61 2.09 -5.04 -5.65
CA LEU A 61 2.06 -6.17 -6.58
C LEU A 61 3.50 -6.55 -6.94
N VAL A 62 3.99 -7.68 -6.45
CA VAL A 62 5.43 -8.01 -6.51
C VAL A 62 5.92 -8.23 -7.94
N LYS A 63 5.10 -8.87 -8.78
CA LYS A 63 5.46 -9.14 -10.19
C LYS A 63 5.43 -7.88 -11.05
N ASP A 64 4.44 -7.02 -10.82
CA ASP A 64 4.19 -5.84 -11.64
C ASP A 64 4.99 -4.62 -11.16
N ASP A 65 5.67 -4.75 -10.00
CA ASP A 65 6.38 -3.66 -9.31
C ASP A 65 5.50 -2.43 -9.04
N ASP A 66 4.21 -2.67 -8.83
CA ASP A 66 3.23 -1.61 -8.71
C ASP A 66 2.75 -1.45 -7.26
N ALA A 67 2.47 -0.21 -6.89
CA ALA A 67 2.30 0.24 -5.52
C ALA A 67 1.02 1.09 -5.39
N TYR A 68 0.22 0.83 -4.37
CA TYR A 68 -1.06 1.51 -4.13
C TYR A 68 -1.16 1.90 -2.67
N VAL A 69 -1.46 3.17 -2.40
CA VAL A 69 -1.80 3.69 -1.07
C VAL A 69 -3.26 4.14 -1.11
N VAL A 70 -4.05 3.72 -0.13
CA VAL A 70 -5.48 4.07 -0.05
C VAL A 70 -5.61 5.45 0.58
N ASP A 71 -6.02 6.45 -0.20
CA ASP A 71 -6.06 7.88 0.16
C ASP A 71 -7.46 8.35 0.61
N GLY A 72 -8.22 7.47 1.29
CA GLY A 72 -9.50 7.82 1.91
C GLY A 72 -10.72 7.87 0.98
N LYS A 73 -10.54 7.77 -0.35
CA LYS A 73 -11.65 7.59 -1.29
C LYS A 73 -12.05 6.11 -1.37
N PRO A 74 -13.23 5.70 -0.85
CA PRO A 74 -13.62 4.29 -0.74
C PRO A 74 -13.82 3.61 -2.11
N ASP A 75 -14.12 4.39 -3.15
CA ASP A 75 -14.34 3.90 -4.51
C ASP A 75 -13.11 4.06 -5.43
N SER A 76 -11.96 4.45 -4.87
CA SER A 76 -10.71 4.48 -5.63
C SER A 76 -10.28 3.08 -6.05
N ALA A 77 -9.56 2.98 -7.19
CA ALA A 77 -9.00 1.72 -7.65
C ALA A 77 -8.11 1.04 -6.58
N ALA A 78 -7.35 1.84 -5.83
CA ALA A 78 -6.53 1.38 -4.71
C ALA A 78 -7.38 0.77 -3.58
N ALA A 79 -8.45 1.45 -3.16
CA ALA A 79 -9.35 0.95 -2.12
C ALA A 79 -10.05 -0.35 -2.53
N ILE A 80 -10.54 -0.41 -3.77
CA ILE A 80 -11.21 -1.60 -4.33
C ILE A 80 -10.22 -2.76 -4.42
N ALA A 81 -9.01 -2.52 -4.93
CA ALA A 81 -7.98 -3.55 -5.04
C ALA A 81 -7.58 -4.08 -3.66
N TYR A 82 -7.30 -3.20 -2.70
CA TYR A 82 -6.95 -3.57 -1.34
C TYR A 82 -8.05 -4.42 -0.69
N ARG A 83 -9.33 -3.99 -0.73
CA ARG A 83 -10.45 -4.73 -0.13
C ARG A 83 -10.64 -6.13 -0.72
N ASN A 84 -10.39 -6.29 -2.02
CA ASN A 84 -10.57 -7.58 -2.70
C ASN A 84 -9.39 -8.53 -2.47
N ILE A 85 -8.17 -7.99 -2.46
CA ILE A 85 -6.93 -8.77 -2.40
C ILE A 85 -6.49 -9.00 -0.95
N CYS A 86 -6.42 -7.95 -0.15
CA CYS A 86 -5.79 -7.91 1.18
C CYS A 86 -6.71 -8.33 2.34
N LYS A 87 -7.50 -9.39 2.15
CA LYS A 87 -8.36 -10.00 3.18
C LYS A 87 -7.59 -10.71 4.30
#